data_AF-A0A6L9LFE3-F1
#
_entry.id   AF-A0A6L9LFE3-F1
#
_cell.length_a   1.000
_cell.length_b   1.000
_cell.length_c   1.000
_cell.angle_alpha   90.00
_cell.angle_beta   90.00
_cell.angle_gamma   90.00
#
_symmetry.space_group_name_H-M   'P 1'
#
loop_
_entity.id
_entity.type
_entity.pdbx_description
1 polymer ?
#
loop_
_entity_poly.entity_id
_entity_poly.type
_entity_poly.pdbx_seq_one_letter_code
_entity_poly.pdbx_strand_id
1 'polypeptide(L)'
;MINVDSSLMIKELTRYLGRQVQVNSLEHDKHGETGVLQYVRDKIEGNSLTPTVGVWFEGEAFTRSMHPQQIRPFLRRLDSLTDEEARQCFRLGYPYWDLGEIVTLAKAATHIELVSGPIRLTITTQGVISSERQFDGAVVPARVNIWEVLNYLDSLFIDTNGYIERGVAVKAH
;
A
#
# COMPACT_ATOMS: atom_id res chain seq x y z
N MET A 1 -1.90 8.76 -26.81
CA MET A 1 -1.81 7.32 -26.50
C MET A 1 -0.67 7.17 -25.49
N ILE A 2 -0.96 7.37 -24.19
CA ILE A 2 0.07 7.27 -23.16
C ILE A 2 0.15 5.80 -22.79
N ASN A 3 1.18 5.15 -23.28
CA ASN A 3 1.56 3.81 -22.87
C ASN A 3 2.15 3.96 -21.46
N VAL A 4 1.29 3.96 -20.42
CA VAL A 4 1.77 3.85 -19.05
C VAL A 4 2.02 2.37 -18.81
N ASP A 5 3.15 1.89 -19.33
CA ASP A 5 3.67 0.57 -19.03
C ASP A 5 4.27 0.60 -17.63
N SER A 6 3.39 0.68 -16.62
CA SER A 6 3.78 0.62 -15.22
C SER A 6 3.34 -0.73 -14.69
N SER A 7 4.11 -1.76 -15.00
CA SER A 7 4.03 -3.00 -14.24
C SER A 7 4.62 -2.80 -12.86
N LEU A 8 3.95 -3.26 -11.81
CA LEU A 8 4.56 -3.41 -10.49
C LEU A 8 5.86 -4.23 -10.62
N MET A 9 6.92 -3.81 -9.94
CA MET A 9 8.14 -4.62 -9.90
C MET A 9 7.87 -5.92 -9.12
N ILE A 10 8.57 -7.00 -9.48
CA ILE A 10 8.49 -8.30 -8.80
C ILE A 10 8.60 -8.17 -7.28
N LYS A 11 9.58 -7.39 -6.81
CA LYS A 11 9.82 -7.17 -5.38
C LYS A 11 8.64 -6.52 -4.67
N GLU A 12 7.93 -5.62 -5.34
CA GLU A 12 6.72 -4.98 -4.80
C GLU A 12 5.57 -5.98 -4.76
N LEU A 13 5.42 -6.79 -5.81
CA LEU A 13 4.36 -7.79 -5.89
C LEU A 13 4.49 -8.88 -4.80
N THR A 14 5.72 -9.24 -4.43
CA THR A 14 6.00 -10.18 -3.32
C THR A 14 5.41 -9.72 -1.98
N ARG A 15 5.20 -8.41 -1.76
CA ARG A 15 4.56 -7.89 -0.54
C ARG A 15 3.09 -8.30 -0.43
N TYR A 16 2.47 -8.71 -1.53
CA TYR A 16 1.05 -9.07 -1.62
C TYR A 16 0.82 -10.58 -1.68
N LEU A 17 1.80 -11.40 -1.33
CA LEU A 17 1.61 -12.86 -1.21
C LEU A 17 0.48 -13.20 -0.23
N GLY A 18 -0.36 -14.16 -0.61
CA GLY A 18 -1.56 -14.57 0.11
C GLY A 18 -2.74 -13.61 -0.04
N ARG A 19 -2.67 -12.59 -0.92
CA ARG A 19 -3.70 -11.55 -1.05
C ARG A 19 -4.45 -11.60 -2.37
N GLN A 20 -5.61 -10.96 -2.38
CA GLN A 20 -6.42 -10.82 -3.58
C GLN A 20 -5.71 -9.95 -4.62
N VAL A 21 -5.76 -10.43 -5.85
CA VAL A 21 -5.26 -9.76 -7.04
C VAL A 21 -6.26 -9.92 -8.17
N GLN A 22 -6.28 -8.98 -9.11
CA GLN A 22 -7.06 -9.07 -10.34
C GLN A 22 -6.12 -9.36 -11.51
N VAL A 23 -6.59 -10.21 -12.42
CA VAL A 23 -5.96 -10.38 -13.72
C VAL A 23 -6.36 -9.22 -14.63
N ASN A 24 -5.38 -8.44 -15.05
CA ASN A 24 -5.51 -7.34 -16.00
C ASN A 24 -4.73 -7.64 -17.28
N SER A 25 -5.20 -8.62 -18.05
CA SER A 25 -4.67 -8.93 -19.38
C SER A 25 -5.79 -9.30 -20.34
N LEU A 26 -6.02 -8.49 -21.37
CA LEU A 26 -7.09 -8.70 -22.35
C LEU A 26 -6.92 -9.98 -23.17
N GLU A 27 -5.72 -10.55 -23.20
CA GLU A 27 -5.36 -11.76 -23.93
C GLU A 27 -5.52 -13.03 -23.09
N HIS A 28 -5.90 -12.91 -21.81
CA HIS A 28 -6.02 -14.02 -20.88
C HIS A 28 -7.50 -14.33 -20.59
N ASP A 29 -7.86 -15.61 -20.54
CA ASP A 29 -9.24 -16.08 -20.28
C ASP A 29 -9.80 -15.57 -18.95
N LYS A 30 -8.93 -15.49 -17.93
CA LYS A 30 -9.22 -14.93 -16.60
C LYS A 30 -9.26 -13.40 -16.51
N HIS A 31 -9.27 -12.64 -17.61
CA HIS A 31 -9.31 -11.17 -17.56
C HIS A 31 -10.46 -10.65 -16.67
N GLY A 32 -10.15 -9.75 -15.74
CA GLY A 32 -11.09 -9.16 -14.80
C GLY A 32 -11.41 -10.06 -13.59
N GLU A 33 -11.08 -11.35 -13.62
CA GLU A 33 -11.27 -12.25 -12.49
C GLU A 33 -10.31 -11.95 -11.34
N THR A 34 -10.77 -12.24 -10.13
CA THR A 34 -10.00 -12.08 -8.90
C THR A 34 -9.52 -13.43 -8.38
N GLY A 35 -8.28 -13.50 -7.93
CA GLY A 35 -7.71 -14.68 -7.28
C GLY A 35 -6.74 -14.30 -6.17
N VAL A 36 -6.12 -15.29 -5.54
CA VAL A 36 -5.14 -15.10 -4.47
C VAL A 36 -3.73 -15.31 -5.03
N LEU A 37 -2.85 -14.34 -4.83
CA LEU A 37 -1.44 -14.44 -5.22
C LEU A 37 -0.70 -15.45 -4.32
N GLN A 38 -0.31 -16.60 -4.86
CA GLN A 38 0.30 -17.69 -4.12
C GLN A 38 1.83 -17.63 -4.13
N TYR A 39 2.43 -17.25 -5.26
CA TYR A 39 3.87 -17.13 -5.38
C TYR A 39 4.26 -16.04 -6.37
N VAL A 40 5.45 -15.50 -6.18
CA VAL A 40 6.12 -14.59 -7.12
C VAL A 40 7.52 -15.14 -7.33
N ARG A 41 7.87 -15.43 -8.59
CA ARG A 41 9.20 -15.87 -8.99
C ARG A 41 9.87 -14.77 -9.79
N ASP A 42 10.94 -14.25 -9.24
CA ASP A 42 11.87 -13.39 -9.97
C ASP A 42 12.78 -14.24 -10.88
N LYS A 43 13.41 -13.59 -11.85
CA LYS A 43 14.49 -14.19 -12.62
C LYS A 43 15.65 -14.49 -11.67
N ILE A 44 16.05 -15.76 -11.57
CA ILE A 44 17.25 -16.15 -10.81
C ILE A 44 18.46 -15.78 -11.66
N GLU A 45 19.44 -15.07 -11.10
CA GLU A 45 20.71 -14.80 -11.78
C GLU A 45 21.34 -16.12 -12.27
N GLY A 46 21.66 -16.20 -13.56
CA GLY A 46 22.18 -17.42 -14.20
C GLY A 46 21.10 -18.33 -14.81
N ASN A 47 19.81 -18.03 -14.67
CA ASN A 47 18.73 -18.77 -15.32
C ASN A 47 17.83 -17.83 -16.15
N SER A 48 17.55 -18.19 -17.40
CA SER A 48 16.74 -17.41 -18.36
C SER A 48 15.23 -17.51 -18.12
N LEU A 49 14.80 -17.92 -16.92
CA LEU A 49 13.38 -18.06 -16.61
C LEU A 49 12.69 -16.69 -16.60
N THR A 50 11.66 -16.59 -17.42
CA THR A 50 10.74 -15.44 -17.44
C THR A 50 10.14 -15.27 -16.04
N PRO A 51 10.10 -14.04 -15.49
CA PRO A 51 9.42 -13.76 -14.23
C PRO A 51 7.97 -14.24 -14.30
N THR A 52 7.51 -14.91 -13.24
CA THR A 52 6.19 -15.55 -13.22
C THR A 52 5.55 -15.42 -11.85
N VAL A 53 4.22 -15.40 -11.84
CA VAL A 53 3.42 -15.34 -10.63
C VAL A 53 2.38 -16.43 -10.65
N GLY A 54 2.07 -16.96 -9.47
CA GLY A 54 1.03 -17.94 -9.28
C GLY A 54 -0.22 -17.30 -8.71
N VAL A 55 -1.35 -17.41 -9.40
CA VAL A 55 -2.65 -16.98 -8.88
C VAL A 55 -3.56 -18.19 -8.73
N TRP A 56 -4.15 -18.36 -7.54
CA TRP A 56 -5.16 -19.37 -7.28
C TRP A 56 -6.54 -18.74 -7.35
N PHE A 57 -7.44 -19.33 -8.14
CA PHE A 57 -8.82 -18.89 -8.28
C PHE A 57 -9.74 -19.82 -7.51
N GLU A 58 -10.80 -19.27 -6.94
CA GLU A 58 -11.80 -20.06 -6.22
C GLU A 58 -12.41 -21.12 -7.16
N GLY A 59 -12.50 -22.36 -6.67
CA GLY A 59 -13.00 -23.49 -7.46
C GLY A 59 -11.96 -24.17 -8.36
N GLU A 60 -10.72 -23.64 -8.46
CA GLU A 60 -9.65 -24.30 -9.20
C GLU A 60 -8.80 -25.22 -8.31
N ALA A 61 -8.41 -26.37 -8.86
CA ALA A 61 -7.58 -27.37 -8.16
C ALA A 61 -6.08 -27.03 -8.19
N PHE A 62 -5.65 -26.08 -9.01
CA PHE A 62 -4.24 -25.73 -9.20
C PHE A 62 -4.05 -24.22 -9.36
N THR A 63 -2.84 -23.76 -9.08
CA THR A 63 -2.42 -22.37 -9.25
C THR A 63 -2.06 -22.12 -10.71
N ARG A 64 -2.57 -21.02 -11.29
CA ARG A 64 -2.21 -20.60 -12.65
C ARG A 64 -0.96 -19.74 -12.66
N SER A 65 -0.06 -20.06 -13.57
CA SER A 65 1.17 -19.29 -13.79
C SER A 65 0.92 -18.18 -14.81
N MET A 66 1.23 -16.94 -14.45
CA MET A 66 0.97 -15.76 -15.28
C MET A 66 2.20 -14.85 -15.28
N HIS A 67 2.26 -13.91 -16.23
CA HIS A 67 3.28 -12.87 -16.22
C HIS A 67 2.93 -11.81 -15.16
N PRO A 68 3.88 -11.32 -14.34
CA PRO A 68 3.60 -10.37 -13.26
C PRO A 68 2.90 -9.09 -13.73
N GLN A 69 3.20 -8.64 -14.95
CA GLN A 69 2.58 -7.44 -15.52
C GLN A 69 1.07 -7.57 -15.74
N GLN A 70 0.58 -8.81 -15.84
CA GLN A 70 -0.84 -9.12 -16.01
C GLN A 70 -1.60 -9.08 -14.68
N ILE A 71 -0.93 -8.89 -13.55
CA ILE A 71 -1.55 -8.93 -12.23
C ILE A 71 -1.59 -7.53 -11.63
N ARG A 72 -2.68 -7.23 -10.92
CA ARG A 72 -2.92 -5.97 -10.22
C ARG A 72 -3.37 -6.28 -8.79
N PRO A 73 -2.66 -5.84 -7.73
CA PRO A 73 -3.11 -6.05 -6.36
C PRO A 73 -4.34 -5.19 -6.03
N PHE A 74 -5.15 -5.65 -5.08
CA PHE A 74 -6.21 -4.85 -4.49
C PHE A 74 -5.65 -3.98 -3.35
N LEU A 75 -5.77 -2.66 -3.50
CA LEU A 75 -5.30 -1.69 -2.52
C LEU A 75 -6.42 -0.75 -2.09
N ARG A 76 -6.41 -0.37 -0.82
CA ARG A 76 -7.26 0.66 -0.23
C ARG A 76 -6.63 2.03 -0.43
N ARG A 77 -7.44 3.06 -0.61
CA ARG A 77 -6.94 4.44 -0.68
C ARG A 77 -6.55 4.94 0.70
N LEU A 78 -5.58 5.86 0.76
CA LEU A 78 -5.14 6.49 2.00
C LEU A 78 -6.29 7.23 2.72
N ASP A 79 -7.22 7.84 1.99
CA ASP A 79 -8.42 8.50 2.56
C ASP A 79 -9.42 7.52 3.22
N SER A 80 -9.27 6.21 2.98
CA SER A 80 -10.12 5.16 3.56
C SER A 80 -9.68 4.68 4.94
N LEU A 81 -8.62 5.28 5.53
CA LEU A 81 -8.23 4.95 6.90
C LEU A 81 -9.38 5.20 7.88
N THR A 82 -9.61 4.25 8.77
CA THR A 82 -10.49 4.41 9.92
C THR A 82 -9.80 5.18 11.04
N ASP A 83 -10.57 5.70 11.99
CA ASP A 83 -10.01 6.43 13.14
C ASP A 83 -9.12 5.52 14.00
N GLU A 84 -9.42 4.23 14.10
CA GLU A 84 -8.62 3.27 14.85
C GLU A 84 -7.29 2.98 14.16
N GLU A 85 -7.30 2.78 12.84
CA GLU A 85 -6.07 2.64 12.04
C GLU A 85 -5.21 3.91 12.12
N ALA A 86 -5.83 5.09 12.09
CA ALA A 86 -5.16 6.38 12.25
C ALA A 86 -4.52 6.55 13.63
N ARG A 87 -5.23 6.16 14.71
CA ARG A 87 -4.67 6.11 16.06
C ARG A 87 -3.49 5.17 16.14
N GLN A 88 -3.58 4.00 15.54
CA GLN A 88 -2.49 3.03 15.52
C GLN A 88 -1.28 3.56 14.75
N CYS A 89 -1.48 4.21 13.59
CA CYS A 89 -0.41 4.91 12.87
C CYS A 89 0.29 5.93 13.77
N PHE A 90 -0.48 6.74 14.50
CA PHE A 90 0.07 7.74 15.39
C PHE A 90 0.87 7.12 16.55
N ARG A 91 0.35 6.06 17.17
CA ARG A 91 1.04 5.31 18.25
C ARG A 91 2.36 4.69 17.79
N LEU A 92 2.39 4.12 16.59
CA LEU A 92 3.61 3.58 15.99
C LEU A 92 4.60 4.69 15.64
N GLY A 93 4.11 5.82 15.12
CA GLY A 93 4.94 6.98 14.79
C GLY A 93 5.59 7.62 16.02
N TYR A 94 4.86 7.66 17.15
CA TYR A 94 5.28 8.30 18.39
C TYR A 94 5.05 7.39 19.61
N PRO A 95 5.84 6.33 19.80
CA PRO A 95 5.61 5.31 20.84
C PRO A 95 5.70 5.84 22.27
N TYR A 96 6.33 7.00 22.47
CA TYR A 96 6.48 7.67 23.77
C TYR A 96 5.46 8.79 23.99
N TRP A 97 4.57 9.03 23.03
CA TRP A 97 3.52 10.03 23.16
C TRP A 97 2.36 9.49 23.98
N ASP A 98 1.74 10.33 24.80
CA ASP A 98 0.70 9.90 25.73
C ASP A 98 -0.48 9.28 24.97
N LEU A 99 -0.79 8.03 25.32
CA LEU A 99 -1.82 7.21 24.69
C LEU A 99 -3.25 7.67 25.03
N GLY A 100 -3.40 8.57 26.01
CA GLY A 100 -4.66 9.16 26.42
C GLY A 100 -5.14 10.34 25.57
N GLU A 101 -4.29 10.89 24.69
CA GLU A 101 -4.69 12.00 23.84
C GLU A 101 -5.55 11.56 22.64
N ILE A 102 -6.49 12.43 22.26
CA ILE A 102 -7.37 12.20 21.11
C ILE A 102 -6.60 12.47 19.82
N VAL A 103 -6.40 11.43 19.03
CA VAL A 103 -5.92 11.57 17.64
C VAL A 103 -7.09 11.99 16.75
N THR A 104 -6.96 13.15 16.11
CA THR A 104 -7.88 13.66 15.10
C THR A 104 -7.37 13.32 13.72
N LEU A 105 -8.22 12.74 12.87
CA LEU A 105 -7.93 12.40 11.48
C LEU A 105 -8.59 13.42 10.55
N ALA A 106 -7.78 14.19 9.82
CA ALA A 106 -8.22 14.99 8.70
C ALA A 106 -7.85 14.31 7.39
N LYS A 107 -8.79 14.27 6.44
CA LYS A 107 -8.64 13.52 5.17
C LYS A 107 -8.73 14.46 3.99
N ALA A 108 -7.79 14.32 3.07
CA ALA A 108 -7.80 14.91 1.75
C ALA A 108 -7.62 13.81 0.68
N ALA A 109 -7.79 14.18 -0.59
CA ALA A 109 -7.69 13.21 -1.69
C ALA A 109 -6.29 12.57 -1.83
N THR A 110 -5.24 13.30 -1.46
CA THR A 110 -3.83 12.92 -1.67
C THR A 110 -3.05 12.75 -0.38
N HIS A 111 -3.62 13.16 0.77
CA HIS A 111 -2.97 13.11 2.05
C HIS A 111 -3.97 12.96 3.19
N ILE A 112 -3.45 12.50 4.33
CA ILE A 112 -4.14 12.53 5.62
C ILE A 112 -3.27 13.27 6.62
N GLU A 113 -3.91 13.92 7.57
CA GLU A 113 -3.26 14.56 8.71
C GLU A 113 -3.77 13.92 9.99
N LEU A 114 -2.82 13.52 10.84
CA LEU A 114 -3.06 12.96 12.16
C LEU A 114 -2.57 13.98 13.19
N VAL A 115 -3.48 14.48 14.02
CA VAL A 115 -3.18 15.51 15.01
C VAL A 115 -3.48 14.99 16.40
N SER A 116 -2.49 15.06 17.30
CA SER A 116 -2.66 14.79 18.74
C SER A 116 -1.92 15.86 19.53
N GLY A 117 -2.66 16.67 20.28
CA GLY A 117 -2.08 17.78 21.04
C GLY A 117 -1.25 18.72 20.15
N PRO A 118 0.04 18.95 20.47
CA PRO A 118 0.93 19.77 19.66
C PRO A 118 1.52 19.04 18.44
N ILE A 119 1.33 17.73 18.29
CA ILE A 119 1.96 16.95 17.22
C ILE A 119 1.02 16.81 16.03
N ARG A 120 1.57 17.04 14.84
CA ARG A 120 0.94 16.79 13.55
C ARG A 120 1.81 15.86 12.71
N LEU A 121 1.20 14.81 12.19
CA LEU A 121 1.80 13.88 11.24
C LEU A 121 1.02 13.91 9.94
N THR A 122 1.69 14.22 8.83
CA THR A 122 1.08 14.26 7.50
C THR A 122 1.64 13.12 6.64
N ILE A 123 0.72 12.29 6.14
CA ILE A 123 1.01 11.11 5.32
C ILE A 123 0.37 11.31 3.96
N THR A 124 1.06 10.98 2.88
CA THR A 124 0.58 11.15 1.51
C THR A 124 0.69 9.87 0.70
N THR A 125 0.11 9.86 -0.50
CA THR A 125 0.28 8.79 -1.49
C THR A 125 1.71 8.68 -2.06
N GLN A 126 2.63 9.51 -1.58
CA GLN A 126 4.07 9.42 -1.86
C GLN A 126 4.89 9.06 -0.60
N GLY A 127 4.23 8.74 0.51
CA GLY A 127 4.85 8.46 1.82
C GLY A 127 4.61 9.55 2.87
N VAL A 128 5.31 9.44 4.00
CA VAL A 128 5.24 10.43 5.09
C VAL A 128 6.00 11.69 4.69
N ILE A 129 5.31 12.84 4.66
CA ILE A 129 5.90 14.10 4.18
C ILE A 129 6.34 15.00 5.32
N SER A 130 5.61 15.04 6.43
CA SER A 130 5.98 15.91 7.54
C SER A 130 5.54 15.36 8.90
N SER A 131 6.34 15.69 9.90
CA SER A 131 6.10 15.39 11.31
C SER A 131 6.53 16.63 12.08
N GLU A 132 5.57 17.31 12.66
CA GLU A 132 5.72 18.64 13.23
C GLU A 132 5.23 18.65 14.68
N ARG A 133 5.85 19.49 15.49
CA ARG A 133 5.42 19.82 16.83
C ARG A 133 5.23 21.33 16.92
N GLN A 134 4.06 21.75 17.37
CA GLN A 134 3.74 23.15 17.65
C GLN A 134 4.08 23.46 19.11
N PHE A 135 4.91 24.48 19.31
CA PHE A 135 5.30 24.96 20.64
C PHE A 135 5.36 26.48 20.63
N ASP A 136 4.54 27.14 21.45
CA ASP A 136 4.54 28.60 21.65
C ASP A 136 4.61 29.42 20.34
N GLY A 137 3.79 29.05 19.35
CA GLY A 137 3.71 29.74 18.04
C GLY A 137 4.83 29.39 17.06
N ALA A 138 5.79 28.55 17.45
CA ALA A 138 6.80 27.99 16.55
C ALA A 138 6.43 26.56 16.12
N VAL A 139 6.76 26.22 14.88
CA VAL A 139 6.65 24.86 14.33
C VAL A 139 8.05 24.27 14.24
N VAL A 140 8.27 23.16 14.92
CA VAL A 140 9.56 22.45 14.92
C VAL A 140 9.39 21.01 14.44
N PRO A 141 10.38 20.41 13.75
CA PRO A 141 10.29 19.01 13.35
C PRO A 141 10.17 18.06 14.55
N ALA A 142 9.23 17.13 14.50
CA ALA A 142 9.08 16.06 15.48
C ALA A 142 9.72 14.77 14.97
N ARG A 143 10.42 14.05 15.86
CA ARG A 143 10.94 12.72 15.53
C ARG A 143 9.79 11.73 15.41
N VAL A 144 9.76 10.99 14.31
CA VAL A 144 8.72 10.01 13.99
C VAL A 144 9.36 8.70 13.52
N ASN A 145 8.79 7.57 13.92
CA ASN A 145 9.18 6.26 13.40
C ASN A 145 8.47 5.97 12.05
N ILE A 146 8.97 6.58 10.97
CA ILE A 146 8.37 6.50 9.64
C ILE A 146 8.23 5.04 9.16
N TRP A 147 9.22 4.21 9.44
CA TRP A 147 9.25 2.82 8.98
C TRP A 147 8.11 1.99 9.56
N GLU A 148 7.80 2.14 10.85
CA GLU A 148 6.69 1.41 11.47
C GLU A 148 5.34 1.88 10.93
N VAL A 149 5.18 3.18 10.70
CA VAL A 149 3.96 3.73 10.10
C VAL A 149 3.76 3.18 8.68
N LEU A 150 4.78 3.24 7.83
CA LEU A 150 4.69 2.74 6.46
C LEU A 150 4.46 1.23 6.40
N ASN A 151 5.16 0.44 7.23
CA ASN A 151 4.96 -1.00 7.30
C ASN A 151 3.54 -1.36 7.75
N TYR A 152 3.00 -0.60 8.70
CA TYR A 152 1.62 -0.80 9.15
C TYR A 152 0.61 -0.45 8.05
N LEU A 153 0.77 0.68 7.37
CA LEU A 153 -0.07 1.06 6.23
C LEU A 153 0.00 0.03 5.10
N ASP A 154 1.20 -0.46 4.77
CA ASP A 154 1.41 -1.53 3.80
C ASP A 154 0.69 -2.82 4.22
N SER A 155 0.72 -3.18 5.51
CA SER A 155 0.01 -4.35 6.06
C SER A 155 -1.51 -4.25 5.97
N LEU A 156 -2.04 -3.02 5.93
CA LEU A 156 -3.45 -2.70 5.73
C LEU A 156 -3.82 -2.55 4.24
N PHE A 157 -2.86 -2.76 3.34
CA PHE A 157 -3.02 -2.57 1.89
C PHE A 157 -3.35 -1.14 1.50
N ILE A 158 -2.91 -0.16 2.29
CA ILE A 158 -3.09 1.24 1.96
C ILE A 158 -2.11 1.62 0.84
N ASP A 159 -2.63 2.24 -0.20
CA ASP A 159 -1.84 2.76 -1.31
C ASP A 159 -1.07 4.03 -0.90
N THR A 160 0.15 3.82 -0.39
CA THR A 160 1.11 4.85 -0.01
C THR A 160 2.05 5.25 -1.14
N ASN A 161 1.89 4.64 -2.32
CA ASN A 161 2.77 4.84 -3.48
C ASN A 161 2.01 5.34 -4.72
N GLY A 162 0.69 5.57 -4.64
CA GLY A 162 -0.12 5.99 -5.79
C GLY A 162 -0.22 4.92 -6.88
N TYR A 163 -0.20 3.64 -6.51
CA TYR A 163 -0.37 2.52 -7.44
C TYR A 163 -1.76 2.51 -8.10
N ILE A 164 -2.80 2.95 -7.37
CA ILE A 164 -4.16 3.03 -7.88
C ILE A 164 -4.24 4.11 -8.97
N GLU A 165 -3.70 5.31 -8.71
CA GLU A 165 -3.71 6.44 -9.64
C GLU A 165 -2.92 6.13 -10.93
N ARG A 166 -1.86 5.32 -10.82
CA ARG A 166 -1.05 4.85 -11.96
C ARG A 166 -1.68 3.70 -12.75
N GLY A 167 -2.84 3.17 -12.32
CA GLY A 167 -3.50 2.02 -12.97
C GLY A 167 -2.76 0.69 -12.78
N VAL A 168 -1.92 0.61 -11.75
CA VAL A 168 -1.08 -0.57 -11.44
C VAL A 168 -1.59 -1.37 -10.24
N ALA A 169 -2.62 -0.87 -9.57
CA ALA A 169 -3.43 -1.59 -8.59
C ALA A 169 -4.91 -1.33 -8.85
N VAL A 170 -5.76 -2.23 -8.34
CA VAL A 170 -7.22 -2.07 -8.33
C VAL A 170 -7.63 -1.49 -6.99
N LYS A 171 -8.54 -0.51 -7.01
CA LYS A 171 -9.11 0.02 -5.77
C LYS A 171 -9.98 -1.05 -5.11
N ALA A 172 -9.62 -1.45 -3.90
CA ALA A 172 -10.46 -2.27 -3.03
C ALA A 172 -11.68 -1.48 -2.57
N HIS A 173 -12.82 -2.17 -2.46
CA HIS A 173 -14.07 -1.61 -1.93
C HIS A 173 -14.06 -1.58 -0.41
#